data_AF-A0A1Q7ZAD7-F1
#
_entry.id   AF-A0A1Q7ZAD7-F1
#
_cell.length_a   1.000
_cell.length_b   1.000
_cell.length_c   1.000
_cell.angle_alpha   90.00
_cell.angle_beta   90.00
_cell.angle_gamma   90.00
#
_symmetry.space_group_name_H-M   'P 1'
#
loop_
_entity.id
_entity.type
_entity.pdbx_description
1 polymer ?
#
loop_
_entity_poly.entity_id
_entity_poly.type
_entity_poly.pdbx_seq_one_letter_code
_entity_poly.pdbx_strand_id
1 'polypeptide(L)'
;MTGKKRGAATARKGDLYAGSKRLAAGEFKARCLQLMDRVRERGEEYVITKHGKPVAKLVPFREPKQKSFLGCMKGTVLKYERPFDPIDGEWDI
;
A
#
# COMPACT_ATOMS: atom_id res chain seq x y z
N MET A 1 -14.61 -26.32 24.32
CA MET A 1 -14.04 -26.20 22.97
C MET A 1 -13.51 -24.77 22.82
N THR A 2 -12.22 -24.65 22.59
CA THR A 2 -11.38 -23.50 22.93
C THR A 2 -11.38 -22.41 21.84
N GLY A 3 -11.83 -21.21 22.21
CA GLY A 3 -11.73 -19.99 21.39
C GLY A 3 -10.28 -19.52 21.29
N LYS A 4 -9.69 -19.67 20.11
CA LYS A 4 -8.32 -19.24 19.78
C LYS A 4 -8.26 -17.71 19.72
N LYS A 5 -7.87 -17.07 20.84
CA LYS A 5 -7.47 -15.65 20.88
C LYS A 5 -6.40 -15.39 19.83
N ARG A 6 -6.71 -14.58 18.80
CA ARG A 6 -5.69 -13.99 17.92
C ARG A 6 -5.02 -12.85 18.69
N GLY A 7 -3.94 -13.16 19.40
CA GLY A 7 -3.09 -12.15 20.01
C GLY A 7 -2.48 -11.27 18.92
N ALA A 8 -2.69 -9.97 19.01
CA ALA A 8 -1.94 -8.99 18.23
C ALA A 8 -0.46 -9.12 18.61
N ALA A 9 0.34 -9.65 17.69
CA ALA A 9 1.78 -9.72 17.84
C ALA A 9 2.34 -8.30 17.86
N THR A 10 2.72 -7.80 19.03
CA THR A 10 3.57 -6.62 19.18
C THR A 10 4.90 -6.90 18.51
N ALA A 11 5.03 -6.51 17.24
CA ALA A 11 6.30 -6.53 16.51
C ALA A 11 7.34 -5.75 17.32
N ARG A 12 8.49 -6.37 17.64
CA ARG A 12 9.53 -5.64 18.36
C ARG A 12 10.08 -4.56 17.42
N LYS A 13 10.47 -3.39 17.96
CA LYS A 13 11.12 -2.33 17.17
C LYS A 13 12.31 -2.81 16.32
N GLY A 14 12.96 -3.91 16.70
CA GLY A 14 14.02 -4.56 15.93
C GLY A 14 13.55 -5.24 14.64
N ASP A 15 12.31 -5.72 14.61
CA ASP A 15 11.74 -6.46 13.47
C ASP A 15 11.28 -5.51 12.35
N LEU A 16 10.96 -4.25 12.69
CA LEU A 16 10.49 -3.21 11.75
C LEU A 16 11.60 -2.74 10.78
N TYR A 17 12.85 -3.11 11.00
CA TYR A 17 14.01 -2.69 10.22
C TYR A 17 14.92 -3.85 9.76
N ALA A 18 14.48 -5.10 9.91
CA ALA A 18 15.31 -6.29 9.68
C ALA A 18 15.86 -6.46 8.25
N GLY A 19 15.42 -5.64 7.28
CA GLY A 19 15.92 -5.62 5.91
C GLY A 19 16.43 -4.26 5.40
N SER A 20 16.48 -3.22 6.24
CA SER A 20 16.79 -1.86 5.78
C SER A 20 18.18 -1.41 6.26
N LYS A 21 19.07 -1.04 5.35
CA LYS A 21 20.41 -0.53 5.69
C LYS A 21 20.31 0.80 6.43
N ARG A 22 21.08 0.98 7.50
CA ARG A 22 21.12 2.26 8.24
C ARG A 22 22.16 3.19 7.62
N LEU A 23 21.79 4.46 7.50
CA LEU A 23 22.60 5.50 6.89
C LEU A 23 22.52 6.77 7.76
N ALA A 24 23.63 7.48 7.94
CA ALA A 24 23.63 8.75 8.66
C ALA A 24 23.06 9.88 7.79
N ALA A 25 22.43 10.88 8.39
CA ALA A 25 21.87 12.02 7.68
C ALA A 25 22.93 12.83 6.90
N GLY A 26 24.18 12.88 7.40
CA GLY A 26 25.30 13.50 6.67
C GLY A 26 25.64 12.76 5.38
N GLU A 27 25.69 11.42 5.44
CA GLU A 27 25.93 10.58 4.27
C GLU A 27 24.76 10.62 3.28
N PHE A 28 23.52 10.68 3.79
CA PHE A 28 22.33 10.91 2.97
C PHE A 28 22.43 12.22 2.19
N LYS A 29 22.78 13.32 2.86
CA LYS A 29 22.91 14.63 2.22
C LYS A 29 23.97 14.62 1.11
N ALA A 30 25.08 13.91 1.32
CA ALA A 30 26.16 13.85 0.35
C ALA A 30 25.83 12.98 -0.89
N ARG A 31 25.02 11.92 -0.73
CA ARG A 31 24.78 10.91 -1.79
C ARG A 31 23.29 10.76 -2.15
N CYS A 32 22.48 11.76 -1.87
CA CYS A 32 21.02 11.69 -1.93
C CYS A 32 20.50 11.15 -3.27
N LEU A 33 20.92 11.77 -4.38
CA LEU A 33 20.49 11.39 -5.73
C LEU A 33 20.93 9.96 -6.09
N GLN A 34 22.19 9.61 -5.85
CA GLN A 34 22.70 8.26 -6.07
C GLN A 34 21.93 7.19 -5.27
N LEU A 35 21.53 7.52 -4.04
CA LEU A 35 20.74 6.60 -3.22
C LEU A 35 19.32 6.45 -3.76
N MET A 36 18.69 7.53 -4.24
CA MET A 36 17.38 7.46 -4.90
C MET A 36 17.41 6.53 -6.12
N ASP A 37 18.45 6.65 -6.95
CA ASP A 37 18.63 5.80 -8.13
C ASP A 37 18.80 4.34 -7.74
N ARG A 38 19.65 4.03 -6.75
CA ARG A 38 19.83 2.66 -6.25
C ARG A 38 18.55 2.07 -5.68
N VAL A 39 17.78 2.88 -4.94
CA VAL A 39 16.50 2.44 -4.39
C VAL A 39 15.51 2.14 -5.51
N ARG A 40 15.48 2.94 -6.57
CA ARG A 40 14.66 2.70 -7.75
C ARG A 40 15.07 1.45 -8.52
N GLU A 41 16.37 1.27 -8.79
CA GLU A 41 16.91 0.20 -9.63
C GLU A 41 16.94 -1.16 -8.92
N ARG A 42 17.34 -1.18 -7.64
CA ARG A 42 17.60 -2.41 -6.89
C ARG A 42 16.51 -2.74 -5.89
N GLY A 43 15.57 -1.82 -5.64
CA GLY A 43 14.52 -1.99 -4.63
C GLY A 43 15.06 -2.01 -3.20
N GLU A 44 16.24 -1.45 -2.96
CA GLU A 44 16.86 -1.39 -1.64
C GLU A 44 16.09 -0.44 -0.70
N GLU A 45 16.18 -0.66 0.61
CA GLU A 45 15.58 0.21 1.62
C GLU A 45 16.65 0.76 2.56
N TYR A 46 16.56 2.07 2.85
CA TYR A 46 17.49 2.76 3.74
C TYR A 46 16.76 3.45 4.88
N VAL A 47 17.29 3.33 6.10
CA VAL A 47 16.83 4.07 7.28
C VAL A 47 17.83 5.17 7.55
N ILE A 48 17.37 6.40 7.41
CA ILE A 48 18.18 7.60 7.65
C ILE A 48 18.11 7.91 9.14
N THR A 49 19.28 8.09 9.74
CA THR A 49 19.44 8.37 11.17
C THR A 49 20.09 9.73 11.39
N LYS A 50 19.67 10.45 12.43
CA LYS A 50 20.29 11.69 12.89
C LYS A 50 20.63 11.53 14.37
N HIS A 51 21.90 11.70 14.75
CA HIS A 51 22.40 11.45 16.12
C HIS A 51 22.01 10.06 16.66
N GLY A 52 22.13 9.02 15.83
CA GLY A 52 21.81 7.64 16.20
C GLY A 52 20.31 7.31 16.28
N LYS A 53 19.42 8.29 16.08
CA LYS A 53 17.97 8.09 16.08
C LYS A 53 17.44 8.01 14.64
N PRO A 54 16.61 7.02 14.29
CA PRO A 54 15.96 6.96 12.97
C PRO A 54 15.00 8.14 12.80
N VAL A 55 15.09 8.83 11.66
CA VAL A 55 14.27 10.02 11.35
C VAL A 55 13.49 9.89 10.05
N ALA A 56 13.98 9.12 9.09
CA ALA A 56 13.32 8.92 7.80
C ALA A 56 13.66 7.55 7.21
N LYS A 57 12.86 7.10 6.24
CA LYS A 57 13.08 5.86 5.48
C LYS A 57 12.99 6.16 3.99
N LEU A 58 13.99 5.73 3.23
CA LEU A 58 13.95 5.73 1.77
C LEU A 58 13.54 4.34 1.31
N VAL A 59 12.45 4.27 0.55
CA VAL A 59 11.86 3.04 0.03
C VAL A 59 11.59 3.20 -1.47
N PRO A 60 11.59 2.12 -2.25
CA PRO A 60 11.22 2.19 -3.66
C PRO A 60 9.77 2.66 -3.79
N PHE A 61 9.57 3.68 -4.61
CA PHE A 61 8.22 4.11 -4.97
C PHE A 61 7.61 3.06 -5.90
N ARG A 62 6.54 2.41 -5.44
CA ARG A 62 5.73 1.50 -6.24
C ARG A 62 4.44 2.22 -6.57
N GLU A 63 4.17 2.41 -7.86
CA GLU A 63 2.86 2.89 -8.29
C GLU A 63 1.80 1.95 -7.71
N PRO A 64 0.77 2.49 -7.04
CA PRO A 64 -0.34 1.67 -6.61
C PRO A 64 -0.90 1.02 -7.87
N LYS A 65 -0.87 -0.32 -7.95
CA LYS A 65 -1.51 -1.04 -9.04
C LYS A 65 -2.93 -0.48 -9.16
N GLN A 66 -3.25 0.13 -10.30
CA GLN A 66 -4.61 0.57 -10.56
C GLN A 66 -5.51 -0.62 -10.26
N LYS A 67 -6.48 -0.45 -9.35
CA LYS A 67 -7.48 -1.48 -9.11
C LYS A 67 -8.06 -1.78 -10.49
N SER A 68 -7.87 -3.03 -10.93
CA SER A 68 -8.35 -3.45 -12.24
C SER A 68 -9.80 -3.01 -12.40
N PHE A 69 -10.13 -2.35 -13.50
CA PHE A 69 -11.53 -2.05 -13.84
C PHE A 69 -12.36 -3.34 -13.92
N LEU A 70 -11.69 -4.45 -14.22
CA LEU A 70 -12.28 -5.78 -14.21
C LEU A 70 -12.74 -6.17 -12.80
N GLY A 71 -14.05 -6.06 -12.56
CA GLY A 71 -14.71 -6.44 -11.31
C GLY A 71 -15.07 -5.29 -10.39
N CYS A 72 -14.88 -4.02 -10.76
CA CYS A 72 -15.30 -2.87 -9.94
C CYS A 72 -16.82 -2.78 -9.76
N MET A 73 -17.59 -3.28 -10.75
CA MET A 73 -19.06 -3.38 -10.71
C MET A 73 -19.55 -4.78 -10.31
N LYS A 74 -18.66 -5.68 -9.84
CA LYS A 74 -19.07 -7.02 -9.41
C LYS A 74 -19.93 -6.89 -8.15
N GLY A 75 -21.23 -7.19 -8.29
CA GLY A 75 -22.20 -7.11 -7.19
C GLY A 75 -23.02 -5.81 -7.14
N THR A 76 -22.81 -4.87 -8.06
CA THR A 76 -23.65 -3.65 -8.17
C THR A 76 -24.85 -3.83 -9.09
N VAL A 77 -24.96 -4.95 -9.80
CA VAL A 77 -26.11 -5.25 -10.66
C VAL A 77 -27.31 -5.57 -9.77
N LEU A 78 -28.31 -4.69 -9.80
CA LEU A 78 -29.59 -4.93 -9.16
C LEU A 78 -30.38 -5.94 -10.01
N LYS A 79 -30.96 -6.95 -9.36
CA LYS A 79 -31.85 -7.90 -10.02
C LYS A 79 -33.18 -7.20 -10.29
N TYR A 80 -33.59 -7.15 -11.55
CA TYR A 80 -34.92 -6.73 -11.91
C TYR A 80 -35.86 -7.94 -11.88
N GLU A 81 -36.92 -7.87 -11.09
CA GLU A 81 -37.80 -9.02 -10.82
C GLU A 81 -38.83 -9.27 -11.92
N ARG A 82 -39.17 -8.23 -12.69
CA ARG A 82 -40.30 -8.21 -13.63
C ARG A 82 -39.89 -7.75 -15.04
N PRO A 83 -38.89 -8.43 -15.67
CA PRO A 83 -38.27 -7.98 -16.93
C PRO A 83 -39.20 -7.96 -18.15
N PHE A 84 -40.32 -8.70 -18.10
CA PHE A 84 -41.26 -8.80 -19.22
C PHE A 84 -42.58 -8.10 -18.94
N ASP A 85 -42.72 -7.47 -17.77
CA ASP A 85 -43.94 -6.80 -17.41
C ASP A 85 -44.04 -5.44 -18.11
N PRO A 86 -45.24 -5.04 -18.56
CA PRO A 86 -45.46 -3.72 -19.13
C PRO A 86 -45.08 -2.67 -18.10
N ILE A 87 -44.28 -1.69 -18.51
CA ILE A 87 -44.04 -0.51 -17.68
C ILE A 87 -45.32 0.34 -17.68
N ASP A 88 -45.75 0.76 -16.51
CA ASP A 88 -46.93 1.59 -16.26
C ASP A 88 -46.62 3.09 -16.37
N GLY A 89 -45.68 3.45 -17.25
CA GLY A 89 -45.29 4.83 -17.53
C GLY A 89 -45.95 5.37 -18.78
N GLU A 90 -46.39 6.62 -18.72
CA GLU A 90 -46.68 7.40 -19.93
C GLU A 90 -45.35 7.68 -20.64
N TRP A 91 -45.25 7.28 -21.91
CA TRP A 91 -44.12 7.63 -22.76
C TRP A 91 -44.30 9.07 -23.21
N ASP A 92 -43.49 9.99 -22.69
CA ASP A 92 -43.36 11.33 -23.26
C ASP A 92 -42.42 11.24 -24.47
N ILE A 93 -42.96 11.56 -25.66
CA ILE A 93 -42.27 11.49 -26.96
C ILE A 93 -41.82 12.89 -27.35
#